data_AF-A0A382ERT1-F1
#
_entry.id   AF-A0A382ERT1-F1
#
_cell.length_a   1.000
_cell.length_b   1.000
_cell.length_c   1.000
_cell.angle_alpha   90.00
_cell.angle_beta   90.00
_cell.angle_gamma   90.00
#
_symmetry.space_group_name_H-M   'P 1'
#
loop_
_entity.id
_entity.type
_entity.pdbx_description
1 polymer ?
#
loop_
_entity_poly.entity_id
_entity_poly.type
_entity_poly.pdbx_seq_one_letter_code
_entity_poly.pdbx_strand_id
1 'polypeptide(L)'
;MSIVTVGALEDGVAFTTTEDRAKLRNLIRNPRCSILVSGPSWRPYLVLEGCAQIFSQRNHDKELWLQTLRKIYTSASGQNHPDWDDYDEAMIRDKRVGVKIVAEKLYGTL
;
A
#
# COMPACT_ATOMS: atom_id res chain seq x y z
N MET A 1 1.32 1.78 -15.60
CA MET A 1 0.17 1.99 -14.69
C MET A 1 -0.28 0.64 -14.16
N SER A 2 -0.76 0.53 -12.92
CA SER A 2 -1.20 -0.74 -12.34
C SER A 2 -2.35 -0.54 -11.36
N ILE A 3 -3.33 -1.44 -11.38
CA ILE A 3 -4.42 -1.47 -10.40
C ILE A 3 -3.90 -2.06 -9.08
N VAL A 4 -4.33 -1.48 -7.97
CA VAL A 4 -4.03 -1.90 -6.60
C VAL A 4 -5.26 -1.70 -5.73
N THR A 5 -5.44 -2.57 -4.74
CA THR A 5 -6.36 -2.31 -3.62
C THR A 5 -5.61 -1.48 -2.60
N VAL A 6 -6.21 -0.39 -2.15
CA VAL A 6 -5.62 0.55 -1.19
C VAL A 6 -6.47 0.63 0.07
N GLY A 7 -5.84 0.94 1.20
CA GLY A 7 -6.50 1.33 2.44
C GLY A 7 -5.89 2.62 2.98
N ALA A 8 -6.61 3.31 3.86
CA ALA A 8 -6.05 4.41 4.63
C ALA A 8 -5.07 3.87 5.69
N LEU A 9 -3.92 4.51 5.84
CA LEU A 9 -2.94 4.19 6.88
C LEU A 9 -2.40 5.50 7.45
N GLU A 10 -2.84 5.84 8.66
CA GLU A 10 -2.48 7.08 9.35
C GLU A 10 -2.81 8.32 8.50
N ASP A 11 -1.79 9.07 8.07
CA ASP A 11 -1.85 10.28 7.25
C ASP A 11 -1.76 10.01 5.74
N GLY A 12 -1.80 8.75 5.31
CA GLY A 12 -1.60 8.36 3.92
C GLY A 12 -2.51 7.25 3.41
N VAL A 13 -2.30 6.91 2.15
CA VAL A 13 -2.90 5.74 1.49
C VAL A 13 -1.84 4.66 1.34
N ALA A 14 -2.22 3.40 1.53
CA ALA A 14 -1.27 2.31 1.49
C ALA A 14 -1.80 1.08 0.76
N PHE A 15 -0.89 0.31 0.18
CA PHE A 15 -1.17 -0.97 -0.47
C PHE A 15 -0.02 -1.95 -0.24
N THR A 16 -0.25 -3.23 -0.57
CA THR A 16 0.80 -4.25 -0.54
C THR A 16 1.15 -4.75 -1.94
N THR A 17 2.40 -5.14 -2.15
CA THR A 17 2.87 -5.76 -3.40
C THR A 17 3.95 -6.80 -3.10
N THR A 18 4.35 -7.61 -4.08
CA THR A 18 5.47 -8.56 -3.93
C THR A 18 6.79 -7.91 -4.36
N GLU A 19 7.90 -8.33 -3.76
CA GLU A 19 9.22 -7.72 -3.94
C GLU A 19 9.71 -7.67 -5.41
N ASP A 20 9.29 -8.63 -6.22
CA ASP A 20 9.70 -8.81 -7.62
C ASP A 20 8.99 -7.88 -8.63
N ARG A 21 7.91 -7.19 -8.21
CA ARG A 21 7.06 -6.44 -9.14
C ARG A 21 7.78 -5.22 -9.70
N ALA A 22 7.57 -4.98 -10.99
CA ALA A 22 8.10 -3.80 -11.68
C ALA A 22 7.69 -2.49 -10.99
N LYS A 23 6.47 -2.40 -10.42
CA LYS A 23 6.03 -1.21 -9.68
C LYS A 23 6.90 -0.92 -8.47
N LEU A 24 7.33 -1.94 -7.72
CA LEU A 24 8.20 -1.75 -6.57
C LEU A 24 9.60 -1.31 -7.01
N ARG A 25 10.18 -1.97 -8.02
CA ARG A 25 11.48 -1.56 -8.59
C ARG A 25 11.47 -0.12 -9.07
N ASN A 26 10.37 0.32 -9.69
CA ASN A 26 10.19 1.70 -10.13
C ASN A 26 10.13 2.67 -8.95
N LEU A 27 9.39 2.34 -7.88
CA LEU A 27 9.27 3.16 -6.67
C LEU A 27 10.59 3.26 -5.89
N ILE A 28 11.36 2.17 -5.82
CA ILE A 28 12.70 2.18 -5.20
C ILE A 28 13.62 3.13 -5.97
N ARG A 29 13.56 3.11 -7.32
CA ARG A 29 14.38 3.99 -8.17
C ARG A 29 13.94 5.45 -8.07
N ASN A 30 12.64 5.71 -8.02
CA ASN A 30 12.06 7.05 -7.89
C ASN A 30 10.75 6.94 -7.09
N PRO A 31 10.71 7.44 -5.84
CA PRO A 31 9.56 7.26 -4.95
C PRO A 31 8.34 8.09 -5.35
N ARG A 32 8.50 9.06 -6.27
CA ARG A 32 7.38 9.89 -6.73
C ARG A 32 6.36 9.05 -7.47
N CYS A 33 5.11 9.11 -7.01
CA CYS A 33 4.03 8.35 -7.61
C CYS A 33 2.69 9.06 -7.42
N SER A 34 1.70 8.59 -8.19
CA SER A 34 0.32 9.07 -8.11
C SER A 34 -0.61 7.88 -7.96
N ILE A 35 -1.63 8.01 -7.10
CA ILE A 35 -2.74 7.06 -6.97
C ILE A 35 -4.01 7.77 -7.41
N LEU A 36 -4.71 7.17 -8.37
CA LEU A 36 -6.05 7.56 -8.75
C LEU A 36 -7.04 6.64 -8.04
N VAL A 37 -7.96 7.22 -7.29
CA VAL A 37 -9.10 6.54 -6.67
C VAL A 37 -10.35 6.99 -7.40
N SER A 38 -11.04 6.04 -8.03
CA SER A 38 -12.34 6.28 -8.65
C SER A 38 -13.45 6.15 -7.61
N GLY A 39 -14.40 7.07 -7.64
CA GLY A 39 -15.64 6.94 -6.88
C GLY A 39 -16.57 5.87 -7.47
N PRO A 40 -17.70 5.57 -6.79
CA PRO A 40 -18.53 4.40 -7.10
C PRO A 40 -19.11 4.38 -8.53
N SER A 41 -19.35 5.55 -9.11
CA SER A 41 -19.88 5.69 -10.48
C SER A 41 -18.80 5.79 -11.56
N TRP A 42 -17.52 5.61 -11.19
CA TRP A 42 -16.35 5.68 -12.07
C TRP A 42 -16.11 7.03 -12.76
N ARG A 43 -16.96 8.03 -12.48
CA ARG A 43 -16.86 9.41 -12.99
C ARG A 43 -16.13 10.34 -12.02
N PRO A 44 -16.56 10.48 -10.76
CA PRO A 44 -15.78 11.23 -9.79
C PRO A 44 -14.47 10.49 -9.53
N TYR A 45 -13.37 11.23 -9.46
CA TYR A 45 -12.08 10.67 -9.07
C TYR A 45 -11.29 11.66 -8.22
N LEU A 46 -10.37 11.11 -7.44
CA LEU A 46 -9.34 11.84 -6.73
C LEU A 46 -7.98 11.27 -7.10
N VAL A 47 -7.03 12.13 -7.43
CA VAL A 47 -5.63 11.78 -7.59
C VAL A 47 -4.84 12.35 -6.42
N LEU A 48 -4.05 11.47 -5.82
CA LEU A 48 -3.08 11.79 -4.79
C LEU A 48 -1.69 11.64 -5.38
N GLU A 49 -0.89 12.70 -5.34
CA GLU A 49 0.54 12.65 -5.65
C GLU A 49 1.36 12.76 -4.38
N GLY A 50 2.44 12.00 -4.31
CA GLY A 50 3.39 12.07 -3.21
C GLY A 50 4.55 11.10 -3.36
N CYS A 51 5.27 10.89 -2.27
CA CYS A 51 6.41 9.99 -2.19
C CYS A 51 6.06 8.67 -1.49
N ALA A 52 6.44 7.56 -2.09
CA ALA A 52 6.26 6.23 -1.53
C ALA A 52 7.27 5.94 -0.42
N GLN A 53 6.76 5.55 0.74
CA GLN A 53 7.47 4.93 1.86
C GLN A 53 7.32 3.41 1.76
N ILE A 54 8.43 2.69 1.81
CA ILE A 54 8.49 1.25 1.56
C ILE A 54 8.75 0.52 2.88
N PHE A 55 7.90 -0.45 3.21
CA PHE A 55 8.00 -1.31 4.40
C PHE A 55 8.22 -2.74 3.95
N SER A 56 9.38 -3.31 4.26
CA SER A 56 9.77 -4.65 3.83
C SER A 56 10.63 -5.34 4.87
N GLN A 57 10.76 -6.66 4.74
CA GLN A 57 11.68 -7.47 5.52
C GLN A 57 13.14 -6.98 5.46
N ARG A 58 13.54 -6.26 4.41
CA ARG A 58 14.92 -5.81 4.22
C ARG A 58 15.27 -4.52 4.95
N ASN A 59 14.29 -3.69 5.28
CA ASN A 59 14.54 -2.33 5.77
C ASN A 59 13.88 -2.00 7.11
N HIS A 60 13.08 -2.92 7.66
CA HIS A 60 12.45 -2.80 8.98
C HIS A 60 12.58 -4.11 9.74
N ASP A 61 12.47 -4.05 11.06
CA ASP A 61 12.35 -5.25 11.88
C ASP A 61 11.06 -6.03 11.53
N LYS A 62 11.08 -7.34 11.85
CA LYS A 62 9.99 -8.26 11.49
C LYS A 62 8.65 -7.81 12.07
N GLU A 63 8.64 -7.33 13.31
CA GLU A 63 7.41 -6.96 14.03
C GLU A 63 6.76 -5.73 13.40
N LEU A 64 7.51 -4.65 13.21
CA LEU A 64 7.03 -3.41 12.61
C LEU A 64 6.52 -3.63 11.19
N TRP A 65 7.26 -4.39 10.38
CA TRP A 65 6.88 -4.68 9.00
C TRP A 65 5.58 -5.48 8.93
N LEU A 66 5.46 -6.59 9.68
CA LEU A 66 4.24 -7.40 9.69
C LEU A 66 3.05 -6.63 10.27
N GLN A 67 3.23 -5.90 11.38
CA GLN A 67 2.17 -5.06 11.95
C GLN A 67 1.66 -4.03 10.91
N THR A 68 2.56 -3.43 10.14
CA THR A 68 2.20 -2.52 9.04
C THR A 68 1.37 -3.23 7.98
N LEU A 69 1.77 -4.43 7.55
CA LEU A 69 1.01 -5.20 6.56
C LEU A 69 -0.39 -5.60 7.07
N ARG A 70 -0.52 -5.95 8.35
CA ARG A 70 -1.82 -6.26 8.98
C ARG A 70 -2.73 -5.02 9.00
N LYS A 71 -2.21 -3.85 9.36
CA LYS A 71 -2.95 -2.57 9.31
C LYS A 71 -3.45 -2.25 7.89
N ILE A 72 -2.58 -2.43 6.88
CA ILE A 72 -2.97 -2.23 5.47
C ILE A 72 -4.08 -3.21 5.09
N TYR A 73 -3.97 -4.49 5.47
CA TYR A 73 -5.00 -5.49 5.18
C TYR A 73 -6.35 -5.11 5.79
N THR A 74 -6.40 -4.80 7.08
CA THR A 74 -7.65 -4.47 7.77
C THR A 74 -8.30 -3.24 7.14
N SER A 75 -7.51 -2.22 6.83
CA SER A 75 -8.00 -0.99 6.21
C SER A 75 -8.52 -1.20 4.77
N ALA A 76 -7.77 -1.93 3.95
CA ALA A 76 -8.12 -2.16 2.55
C ALA A 76 -9.28 -3.16 2.36
N SER A 77 -9.40 -4.15 3.24
CA SER A 77 -10.46 -5.17 3.18
C SER A 77 -11.70 -4.81 3.97
N GLY A 78 -11.60 -3.90 4.94
CA GLY A 78 -12.68 -3.56 5.87
C GLY A 78 -12.93 -4.61 6.95
N GLN A 79 -12.09 -5.65 7.07
CA GLN A 79 -12.26 -6.75 8.02
C GLN A 79 -10.93 -7.22 8.61
N ASN A 80 -10.97 -7.85 9.79
CA ASN A 80 -9.79 -8.51 10.37
C ASN A 80 -9.55 -9.87 9.72
N HIS A 81 -8.28 -10.29 9.66
CA HIS A 81 -7.95 -11.65 9.22
C HIS A 81 -8.37 -12.65 10.31
N PRO A 82 -8.94 -13.81 9.96
CA PRO A 82 -9.36 -14.82 10.95
C PRO A 82 -8.16 -15.49 11.65
N ASP A 83 -7.00 -15.53 10.99
CA ASP A 83 -5.76 -16.12 11.49
C ASP A 83 -4.56 -15.24 11.13
N TRP A 84 -4.07 -14.45 12.08
CA TRP A 84 -2.99 -13.52 11.80
C TRP A 84 -1.61 -14.19 11.67
N ASP A 85 -1.44 -15.39 12.20
CA ASP A 85 -0.17 -16.10 12.13
C ASP A 85 0.01 -16.72 10.73
N ASP A 86 -1.06 -17.32 10.18
CA ASP A 86 -1.08 -17.77 8.78
C ASP A 86 -0.87 -16.59 7.80
N TYR A 87 -1.50 -15.44 8.07
CA TYR A 87 -1.30 -14.23 7.29
C TYR A 87 0.18 -13.81 7.28
N ASP A 88 0.82 -13.75 8.44
CA ASP A 88 2.23 -13.34 8.55
C ASP A 88 3.17 -14.31 7.84
N GLU A 89 2.97 -15.62 8.00
CA GLU A 89 3.75 -16.64 7.28
C GLU A 89 3.58 -16.51 5.76
N ALA A 90 2.37 -16.21 5.28
CA ALA A 90 2.13 -15.91 3.87
C ALA A 90 2.87 -14.63 3.43
N MET A 91 2.88 -13.56 4.24
CA MET A 91 3.60 -12.32 3.91
C MET A 91 5.13 -12.53 3.85
N ILE A 92 5.68 -13.37 4.71
CA ILE A 92 7.11 -13.75 4.73
C ILE A 92 7.46 -14.55 3.47
N ARG A 93 6.71 -15.63 3.21
CA ARG A 93 6.94 -16.50 2.06
C ARG A 93 6.88 -15.71 0.75
N ASP A 94 5.89 -14.83 0.61
CA ASP A 94 5.65 -14.07 -0.61
C ASP A 94 6.53 -12.81 -0.73
N LYS A 95 7.42 -12.56 0.27
CA LYS A 95 8.27 -11.38 0.37
C LYS A 95 7.45 -10.11 0.17
N ARG A 96 6.36 -9.99 0.92
CA ARG A 96 5.39 -8.93 0.74
C ARG A 96 5.96 -7.59 1.22
N VAL A 97 5.67 -6.55 0.48
CA VAL A 97 6.11 -5.20 0.73
C VAL A 97 4.90 -4.29 0.90
N GLY A 98 4.90 -3.51 1.97
CA GLY A 98 3.95 -2.43 2.22
C GLY A 98 4.44 -1.16 1.56
N VAL A 99 3.54 -0.42 0.93
CA VAL A 99 3.83 0.87 0.32
C VAL A 99 2.82 1.86 0.88
N LYS A 100 3.29 2.89 1.60
CA LYS A 100 2.48 4.01 2.10
C LYS A 100 2.84 5.27 1.32
N ILE A 101 1.85 6.08 0.97
CA ILE A 101 2.05 7.34 0.25
C ILE A 101 1.29 8.42 1.00
N VAL A 102 2.02 9.46 1.41
CA VAL A 102 1.45 10.66 2.02
C VAL A 102 1.23 11.69 0.92
N ALA A 103 0.04 12.30 0.91
CA ALA A 103 -0.32 13.27 -0.13
C ALA A 103 0.49 14.56 0.00
N GLU A 104 1.15 14.95 -1.08
CA GLU A 104 1.70 16.30 -1.25
C GLU A 104 0.76 17.18 -2.09
N LYS A 105 0.04 16.56 -3.02
CA LYS A 105 -0.97 17.21 -3.86
C LYS A 105 -2.20 16.33 -4.03
N LEU A 106 -3.35 16.98 -4.04
CA LEU A 106 -4.65 16.37 -4.29
C LEU A 106 -5.35 17.15 -5.39
N TYR A 107 -5.88 16.44 -6.38
CA TYR A 107 -6.72 17.03 -7.42
C TYR A 107 -7.70 15.99 -7.96
N GLY A 108 -8.83 16.45 -8.47
CA GLY A 108 -9.89 15.55 -8.90
C GLY A 108 -11.13 16.30 -9.34
N THR A 109 -12.20 15.54 -9.54
CA THR A 109 -13.53 16.09 -9.88
C THR A 109 -14.51 15.97 -8.70
N LEU A 110 -13.99 15.65 -7.52
CA LEU A 110 -14.69 15.62 -6.23
C LEU A 110 -14.50 16.95 -5.52
#